data_AF-A0A957Y846-F1
#
_entry.id   AF-A0A957Y846-F1
#
_cell.length_a   1.000
_cell.length_b   1.000
_cell.length_c   1.000
_cell.angle_alpha   90.00
_cell.angle_beta   90.00
_cell.angle_gamma   90.00
#
_symmetry.space_group_name_H-M   'P 1'
#
loop_
_entity.id
_entity.type
_entity.pdbx_description
1 polymer ?
#
loop_
_entity_poly.entity_id
_entity_poly.type
_entity_poly.pdbx_seq_one_letter_code
_entity_poly.pdbx_strand_id
1 'polypeptide(L)'
;MINFCLALHDCTSEKRERIIIAGCFHDLGIWTGHTFDYLPPSIAQASAYLEENNLAAWIPEIKLMIDEHHKLRKYRDERYPLVEVFRQGDLVDFSLGLVTCGLPRSYIKSVKRHFPNAGFHKRLVQLELGWFSGHPLNPVPVLKW
;
A
#
# COMPACT_ATOMS: atom_id res chain seq x y z
N MET A 1 6.86 -3.37 1.97
CA MET A 1 5.56 -4.04 1.76
C MET A 1 5.54 -5.13 0.66
N ILE A 2 6.03 -4.88 -0.57
CA ILE A 2 5.95 -5.85 -1.73
C ILE A 2 6.43 -7.26 -1.37
N ASN A 3 7.59 -7.40 -0.72
CA ASN A 3 8.13 -8.71 -0.33
C ASN A 3 7.18 -9.48 0.61
N PHE A 4 6.43 -8.79 1.46
CA PHE A 4 5.45 -9.42 2.34
C PHE A 4 4.24 -9.92 1.55
N CYS A 5 3.75 -9.14 0.57
CA CYS A 5 2.68 -9.58 -0.33
C CYS A 5 3.08 -10.87 -1.07
N LEU A 6 4.29 -10.91 -1.65
CA LEU A 6 4.79 -12.06 -2.40
C LEU A 6 5.09 -13.28 -1.53
N ALA A 7 5.28 -13.10 -0.22
CA ALA A 7 5.43 -14.20 0.73
C ALA A 7 4.08 -14.71 1.28
N LEU A 8 3.04 -13.87 1.28
CA LEU A 8 1.69 -14.22 1.73
C LEU A 8 0.91 -15.00 0.69
N HIS A 9 1.20 -14.79 -0.61
CA HIS A 9 0.45 -15.41 -1.69
C HIS A 9 1.37 -15.83 -2.84
N ASP A 10 1.27 -17.08 -3.25
CA ASP A 10 1.95 -17.57 -4.45
C ASP A 10 1.32 -16.92 -5.69
N CYS A 11 2.14 -16.21 -6.46
CA CYS A 11 1.69 -15.33 -7.52
C CYS A 11 2.24 -15.81 -8.86
N THR A 12 1.36 -15.88 -9.87
CA THR A 12 1.80 -15.90 -11.26
C THR A 12 2.61 -14.63 -11.57
N SER A 13 3.40 -14.66 -12.65
CA SER A 13 4.19 -13.50 -13.08
C SER A 13 3.33 -12.24 -13.23
N GLU A 14 2.12 -12.38 -13.78
CA GLU A 14 1.16 -11.28 -13.94
C GLU A 14 0.69 -10.71 -12.59
N LYS A 15 0.29 -11.57 -11.64
CA LYS A 15 -0.13 -11.11 -10.31
C LYS A 15 1.01 -10.44 -9.56
N ARG A 16 2.22 -10.96 -9.70
CA ARG A 16 3.44 -10.36 -9.13
C ARG A 16 3.68 -8.96 -9.70
N GLU A 17 3.50 -8.79 -11.00
CA GLU A 17 3.64 -7.48 -11.67
C GLU A 17 2.62 -6.47 -11.16
N ARG A 18 1.33 -6.86 -11.03
CA ARG A 18 0.30 -6.00 -10.43
C ARG A 18 0.64 -5.55 -9.02
N ILE A 19 1.16 -6.45 -8.17
CA ILE A 19 1.65 -6.12 -6.81
C ILE A 19 2.80 -5.12 -6.86
N ILE A 20 3.76 -5.30 -7.77
CA ILE A 20 4.90 -4.40 -7.90
C ILE A 20 4.42 -3.01 -8.33
N ILE A 21 3.55 -2.93 -9.34
CA ILE A 21 2.99 -1.66 -9.82
C ILE A 21 2.25 -0.96 -8.68
N ALA A 22 1.29 -1.64 -8.02
CA ALA A 22 0.57 -1.06 -6.89
C ALA A 22 1.54 -0.63 -5.76
N GLY A 23 2.56 -1.43 -5.47
CA GLY A 23 3.58 -1.13 -4.48
C GLY A 23 4.40 0.12 -4.80
N CYS A 24 4.68 0.39 -6.07
CA CYS A 24 5.36 1.61 -6.50
C CYS A 24 4.50 2.86 -6.32
N PHE A 25 3.18 2.76 -6.53
CA PHE A 25 2.30 3.91 -6.57
C PHE A 25 1.53 4.20 -5.28
N HIS A 26 1.26 3.21 -4.41
CA HIS A 26 0.27 3.36 -3.34
C HIS A 26 0.46 4.57 -2.43
N ASP A 27 1.71 4.89 -2.08
CA ASP A 27 2.10 6.04 -1.24
C ASP A 27 2.72 7.19 -2.03
N LEU A 28 2.87 7.06 -3.36
CA LEU A 28 3.61 8.03 -4.18
C LEU A 28 2.96 9.42 -4.14
N GLY A 29 1.63 9.46 -4.06
CA GLY A 29 0.84 10.67 -3.97
C GLY A 29 1.18 11.56 -2.77
N ILE A 30 1.80 11.02 -1.71
CA ILE A 30 2.27 11.81 -0.57
C ILE A 30 3.25 12.89 -1.06
N TRP A 31 4.14 12.48 -1.96
CA TRP A 31 5.24 13.30 -2.44
C TRP A 31 4.85 14.13 -3.64
N THR A 32 4.17 13.52 -4.60
CA THR A 32 3.81 14.18 -5.87
C THR A 32 2.58 15.07 -5.74
N GLY A 33 1.65 14.73 -4.84
CA GLY A 33 0.48 15.55 -4.53
C GLY A 33 0.70 16.52 -3.36
N HIS A 34 1.84 16.45 -2.67
CA HIS A 34 2.15 17.26 -1.48
C HIS A 34 1.02 17.28 -0.42
N THR A 35 0.37 16.13 -0.20
CA THR A 35 -0.81 15.98 0.65
C THR A 35 -0.73 14.70 1.47
N PHE A 36 -1.42 14.66 2.62
CA PHE A 36 -1.63 13.42 3.37
C PHE A 36 -2.93 12.70 2.96
N ASP A 37 -3.83 13.36 2.23
CA ASP A 37 -4.94 12.70 1.52
C ASP A 37 -4.47 12.22 0.14
N TYR A 38 -3.55 11.26 0.16
CA TYR A 38 -2.73 10.91 -1.01
C TYR A 38 -3.28 9.76 -1.85
N LEU A 39 -4.36 9.09 -1.44
CA LEU A 39 -4.92 7.97 -2.20
C LEU A 39 -5.38 8.41 -3.61
N PRO A 40 -6.14 9.52 -3.77
CA PRO A 40 -6.53 9.99 -5.10
C PRO A 40 -5.35 10.30 -6.05
N PRO A 41 -4.31 11.08 -5.67
CA PRO A 41 -3.17 11.31 -6.56
C PRO A 41 -2.38 10.03 -6.86
N SER A 42 -2.28 9.10 -5.92
CA SER A 42 -1.62 7.79 -6.13
C SER A 42 -2.36 6.94 -7.16
N ILE A 43 -3.69 6.86 -7.05
CA ILE A 43 -4.57 6.16 -8.00
C ILE A 43 -4.48 6.79 -9.38
N ALA A 44 -4.50 8.12 -9.47
CA ALA A 44 -4.40 8.82 -10.74
C ALA A 44 -3.07 8.49 -11.47
N GLN A 45 -1.94 8.53 -10.75
CA GLN A 45 -0.63 8.19 -11.31
C GLN A 45 -0.52 6.72 -11.72
N ALA A 46 -1.02 5.80 -10.89
CA ALA A 46 -1.06 4.38 -11.24
C ALA A 46 -1.91 4.13 -12.49
N SER A 47 -3.06 4.81 -12.61
CA SER A 47 -3.97 4.64 -13.74
C SER A 47 -3.34 5.17 -15.03
N ALA A 48 -2.72 6.35 -14.99
CA ALA A 48 -1.99 6.92 -16.12
C ALA A 48 -0.86 5.98 -16.59
N TYR A 49 -0.04 5.47 -15.66
CA TYR A 49 1.01 4.49 -15.97
C TYR A 49 0.44 3.23 -16.65
N LEU A 50 -0.67 2.70 -16.14
CA LEU A 50 -1.30 1.51 -16.72
C LEU A 50 -1.86 1.77 -18.12
N GLU A 51 -2.46 2.93 -18.37
CA GLU A 51 -2.93 3.32 -19.71
C GLU A 51 -1.77 3.45 -20.70
N GLU A 52 -0.72 4.18 -20.33
CA GLU A 52 0.47 4.40 -21.16
C GLU A 52 1.20 3.09 -21.54
N ASN A 53 1.09 2.07 -20.69
CA ASN A 53 1.76 0.78 -20.87
C ASN A 53 0.82 -0.32 -21.43
N ASN A 54 -0.38 0.02 -21.91
CA ASN A 54 -1.37 -0.94 -22.44
C ASN A 54 -1.85 -1.98 -21.41
N LEU A 55 -1.89 -1.60 -20.13
CA LEU A 55 -2.30 -2.43 -18.98
C LEU A 55 -3.61 -1.94 -18.35
N ALA A 56 -4.42 -1.19 -19.09
CA ALA A 56 -5.66 -0.57 -18.59
C ALA A 56 -6.65 -1.56 -17.96
N ALA A 57 -6.63 -2.83 -18.40
CA ALA A 57 -7.45 -3.89 -17.81
C ALA A 57 -7.15 -4.16 -16.32
N TRP A 58 -5.98 -3.76 -15.80
CA TRP A 58 -5.57 -3.96 -14.41
C TRP A 58 -5.98 -2.80 -13.49
N ILE A 59 -6.42 -1.66 -14.06
CA ILE A 59 -6.80 -0.46 -13.31
C ILE A 59 -7.82 -0.76 -12.21
N PRO A 60 -8.91 -1.53 -12.44
CA PRO A 60 -9.89 -1.79 -11.39
C PRO A 60 -9.29 -2.42 -10.13
N GLU A 61 -8.43 -3.44 -10.28
CA GLU A 61 -7.81 -4.14 -9.15
C GLU A 61 -6.73 -3.28 -8.49
N ILE A 62 -5.84 -2.65 -9.26
CA ILE A 62 -4.76 -1.82 -8.71
C ILE A 62 -5.30 -0.59 -7.99
N LYS A 63 -6.36 0.04 -8.52
CA LYS A 63 -7.06 1.12 -7.82
C LYS A 63 -7.59 0.65 -6.47
N LEU A 64 -8.18 -0.55 -6.39
CA LEU A 64 -8.67 -1.10 -5.13
C LEU A 64 -7.53 -1.46 -4.17
N MET A 65 -6.41 -1.98 -4.67
CA MET A 65 -5.21 -2.23 -3.85
C MET A 65 -4.71 -0.94 -3.21
N ILE A 66 -4.67 0.16 -3.96
CA ILE A 66 -4.26 1.48 -3.45
C ILE A 66 -5.34 2.10 -2.57
N ASP A 67 -6.63 2.04 -2.92
CA ASP A 67 -7.66 2.71 -2.11
C ASP A 67 -7.87 1.99 -0.76
N GLU A 68 -7.78 0.65 -0.73
CA GLU A 68 -8.18 -0.15 0.42
C GLU A 68 -6.99 -0.69 1.25
N HIS A 69 -5.74 -0.30 1.00
CA HIS A 69 -4.59 -0.87 1.73
C HIS A 69 -4.60 -0.57 3.24
N HIS A 70 -5.18 0.55 3.66
CA HIS A 70 -5.38 0.91 5.08
C HIS A 70 -6.71 0.39 5.65
N LYS A 71 -7.44 -0.44 4.91
CA LYS A 71 -8.73 -0.95 5.39
C LYS A 71 -8.55 -1.73 6.70
N LEU A 72 -9.36 -1.37 7.69
CA LEU A 72 -9.31 -2.00 9.02
C LEU A 72 -9.78 -3.45 8.99
N ARG A 73 -10.75 -3.76 8.14
CA ARG A 73 -11.34 -5.09 8.00
C ARG A 73 -10.81 -5.80 6.78
N LYS A 74 -10.91 -7.14 6.79
CA LYS A 74 -10.61 -7.98 5.63
C LYS A 74 -11.40 -7.51 4.41
N TYR A 75 -10.72 -7.35 3.28
CA TYR A 75 -11.35 -7.18 1.99
C TYR A 75 -11.90 -8.55 1.51
N ARG A 76 -13.17 -8.57 1.06
CA ARG A 76 -13.93 -9.82 0.84
C ARG A 76 -14.35 -10.08 -0.61
N ASP A 77 -14.12 -9.14 -1.52
CA ASP A 77 -14.51 -9.36 -2.92
C ASP A 77 -13.54 -10.34 -3.58
N GLU A 78 -14.03 -11.54 -3.88
CA GLU A 78 -13.23 -12.63 -4.45
C GLU A 78 -12.79 -12.35 -5.90
N ARG A 79 -13.38 -11.36 -6.57
CA ARG A 79 -12.96 -10.93 -7.91
C ARG A 79 -11.57 -10.29 -7.90
N TYR A 80 -11.16 -9.73 -6.76
CA TYR A 80 -9.91 -8.98 -6.59
C TYR A 80 -9.10 -9.48 -5.37
N PRO A 81 -8.64 -10.74 -5.39
CA PRO A 81 -8.00 -11.35 -4.23
C PRO A 81 -6.68 -10.66 -3.84
N LEU A 82 -6.01 -9.98 -4.78
CA LEU A 82 -4.76 -9.26 -4.50
C LEU A 82 -4.97 -8.07 -3.56
N VAL A 83 -6.18 -7.53 -3.45
CA VAL A 83 -6.48 -6.38 -2.57
C VAL A 83 -6.26 -6.75 -1.11
N GLU A 84 -6.74 -7.93 -0.66
CA GLU A 84 -6.50 -8.39 0.71
C GLU A 84 -5.01 -8.73 0.93
N VAL A 85 -4.35 -9.32 -0.06
CA VAL A 85 -2.90 -9.63 0.02
C VAL A 85 -2.08 -8.34 0.16
N PHE A 86 -2.45 -7.30 -0.58
CA PHE A 86 -1.79 -6.00 -0.54
C PHE A 86 -2.02 -5.30 0.80
N ARG A 87 -3.27 -5.25 1.26
CA ARG A 87 -3.65 -4.73 2.60
C ARG A 87 -2.88 -5.42 3.73
N GLN A 88 -2.75 -6.74 3.68
CA GLN A 88 -1.98 -7.50 4.68
C GLN A 88 -0.48 -7.22 4.59
N GLY A 89 0.09 -7.22 3.38
CA GLY A 89 1.51 -6.94 3.19
C GLY A 89 1.89 -5.52 3.59
N ASP A 90 0.99 -4.56 3.38
CA ASP A 90 1.13 -3.19 3.86
C ASP A 90 1.05 -3.13 5.39
N LEU A 91 0.02 -3.74 6.00
CA LEU A 91 -0.13 -3.78 7.46
C LEU A 91 1.10 -4.39 8.16
N VAL A 92 1.74 -5.40 7.58
CA VAL A 92 3.00 -5.95 8.11
C VAL A 92 4.13 -4.91 8.07
N ASP A 93 4.23 -4.14 6.99
CA ASP A 93 5.24 -3.09 6.81
C ASP A 93 4.98 -1.91 7.75
N PHE A 94 3.79 -1.31 7.66
CA PHE A 94 3.32 -0.15 8.41
C PHE A 94 3.40 -0.38 9.92
N SER A 95 3.03 -1.58 10.39
CA SER A 95 3.13 -1.95 11.81
C SER A 95 4.57 -2.29 12.25
N LEU A 96 5.56 -2.11 11.37
CA LEU A 96 6.96 -2.47 11.59
C LEU A 96 7.15 -3.95 11.97
N GLY A 97 6.23 -4.83 11.57
CA GLY A 97 6.22 -6.26 11.88
C GLY A 97 5.57 -6.63 13.22
N LEU A 98 4.86 -5.70 13.88
CA LEU A 98 4.03 -6.02 15.06
C LEU A 98 2.86 -6.93 14.68
N VAL A 99 2.25 -6.66 13.52
CA VAL A 99 1.28 -7.56 12.87
C VAL A 99 2.05 -8.36 11.81
N THR A 100 1.85 -9.68 11.78
CA THR A 100 2.59 -10.55 10.85
C THR A 100 1.76 -11.15 9.73
N CYS A 101 0.42 -11.15 9.86
CA CYS A 101 -0.50 -11.76 8.91
C CYS A 101 -0.14 -13.22 8.54
N GLY A 102 0.50 -13.96 9.46
CA GLY A 102 0.92 -15.35 9.24
C GLY A 102 2.38 -15.51 8.76
N LEU A 103 3.09 -14.42 8.44
CA LEU A 103 4.50 -14.51 8.06
C LEU A 103 5.41 -14.83 9.25
N PRO A 104 6.48 -15.63 9.05
CA PRO A 104 7.50 -15.85 10.07
C PRO A 104 8.21 -14.54 10.44
N ARG A 105 8.36 -14.26 11.74
CA ARG A 105 9.10 -13.07 12.22
C ARG A 105 10.54 -13.01 11.73
N SER A 106 11.18 -14.16 11.54
CA SER A 106 12.53 -14.27 10.96
C SER A 106 12.58 -13.73 9.53
N TYR A 107 11.57 -14.04 8.71
CA TYR A 107 11.44 -13.52 7.36
C TYR A 107 11.23 -12.00 7.36
N ILE A 108 10.32 -11.49 8.20
CA ILE A 108 10.08 -10.05 8.34
C ILE A 108 11.37 -9.31 8.72
N LYS A 109 12.11 -9.84 9.72
CA LYS A 109 13.39 -9.27 10.14
C LYS A 109 14.44 -9.30 9.03
N SER A 110 14.47 -10.37 8.22
CA SER A 110 15.37 -10.48 7.07
C SER A 110 15.07 -9.42 6.03
N VAL A 111 13.79 -9.24 5.65
CA VAL A 111 13.37 -8.22 4.68
C VAL A 111 13.72 -6.83 5.18
N LYS A 112 13.39 -6.49 6.44
CA LYS A 112 13.70 -5.17 7.03
C LYS A 112 15.20 -4.90 7.17
N ARG A 113 16.03 -5.94 7.23
CA ARG A 113 17.50 -5.80 7.23
C ARG A 113 18.02 -5.48 5.83
N HIS A 114 17.49 -6.12 4.80
CA HIS A 114 17.86 -5.87 3.40
C HIS A 114 17.34 -4.52 2.89
N PHE A 115 16.16 -4.11 3.35
CA PHE A 115 15.52 -2.85 3.00
C PHE A 115 15.31 -2.01 4.27
N PRO A 116 16.35 -1.30 4.74
CA PRO A 116 16.26 -0.54 5.99
C PRO A 116 15.29 0.64 5.84
N ASN A 117 14.49 0.87 6.88
CA ASN A 117 13.46 1.92 6.89
C ASN A 117 14.01 3.35 6.67
N ALA A 118 15.25 3.62 7.07
CA ALA A 118 15.95 4.90 6.88
C ALA A 118 15.14 6.16 7.30
N GLY A 119 14.21 6.03 8.25
CA GLY A 119 13.38 7.14 8.73
C GLY A 119 12.06 7.34 7.98
N PHE A 120 11.70 6.47 7.05
CA PHE A 120 10.46 6.54 6.28
C PHE A 120 9.21 6.66 7.17
N HIS A 121 9.01 5.75 8.14
CA HIS A 121 7.81 5.81 9.00
C HIS A 121 7.82 7.02 9.93
N LYS A 122 9.00 7.47 10.38
CA LYS A 122 9.13 8.71 11.15
C LYS A 122 8.63 9.90 10.32
N ARG A 123 8.95 9.93 9.03
CA ARG A 123 8.50 10.98 8.13
C ARG A 123 6.98 10.92 7.89
N LEU A 124 6.39 9.73 7.78
CA LEU A 124 4.93 9.57 7.69
C LEU A 124 4.21 10.19 8.90
N VAL A 125 4.67 9.89 10.12
CA VAL A 125 4.12 10.48 11.36
C VAL A 125 4.21 12.01 11.35
N GLN A 126 5.34 12.57 10.89
CA GLN A 126 5.49 14.03 10.80
C GLN A 126 4.48 14.67 9.85
N LEU A 127 4.20 14.02 8.72
CA LEU A 127 3.24 14.49 7.73
C LEU A 127 1.81 14.41 8.26
N GLU A 128 1.46 13.31 8.93
CA GLU A 128 0.15 13.13 9.59
C GLU A 128 -0.10 14.20 10.65
N LEU A 129 0.88 14.49 11.51
CA LEU A 129 0.77 15.55 12.51
C LEU A 129 0.60 16.94 11.89
N GLY A 130 1.28 17.21 10.77
CA GLY A 130 1.10 18.43 9.99
C GLY A 130 -0.31 18.54 9.40
N TRP A 131 -0.82 17.44 8.84
CA TRP A 131 -2.17 17.35 8.28
C TRP A 131 -3.25 17.60 9.34
N PHE A 132 -3.14 16.94 10.49
CA PHE A 132 -4.09 17.03 11.60
C PHE A 132 -4.38 18.48 12.01
N SER A 133 -3.34 19.31 12.03
CA SER A 133 -3.43 20.72 12.43
C SER A 133 -4.33 21.56 11.50
N GLY A 134 -4.45 21.17 10.23
CA GLY A 134 -5.33 21.81 9.25
C GLY A 134 -6.68 21.11 9.05
N HIS A 135 -6.83 19.86 9.51
CA HIS A 135 -7.97 19.00 9.18
C HIS A 135 -8.53 18.24 10.40
N PRO A 136 -8.99 18.94 11.45
CA PRO A 136 -9.40 18.31 12.72
C PRO A 136 -10.60 17.36 12.57
N LEU A 137 -11.46 17.57 11.56
CA LEU A 137 -12.63 16.72 11.29
C LEU A 137 -12.34 15.54 10.36
N ASN A 138 -11.16 15.51 9.73
CA ASN A 138 -10.72 14.41 8.87
C ASN A 138 -9.22 14.12 9.10
N PRO A 139 -8.84 13.66 10.31
CA PRO A 139 -7.45 13.57 10.71
C PRO A 139 -6.65 12.46 10.02
N VAL A 140 -7.33 11.42 9.53
CA VAL A 140 -6.71 10.24 8.89
C VAL A 140 -7.46 9.93 7.58
N PRO A 141 -7.27 10.75 6.52
CA PRO A 141 -8.05 10.67 5.28
C PRO A 141 -7.85 9.37 4.52
N VAL A 142 -6.73 8.67 4.76
CA VAL A 142 -6.38 7.42 4.10
C VAL A 142 -7.02 6.18 4.73
N LEU A 143 -7.63 6.31 5.91
CA LEU A 143 -8.22 5.18 6.62
C LEU A 143 -9.52 4.72 5.96
N LYS A 144 -9.68 3.39 5.78
CA LYS A 144 -10.91 2.78 5.27
C LYS A 144 -11.52 1.82 6.29
N TRP A 145 -12.85 1.71 6.31
CA TRP A 145 -13.63 0.89 7.27
C TRP A 145 -14.07 -0.46 6.70
#